data_AF-A0A529XP83-F1
#
_entry.id   AF-A0A529XP83-F1
#
_cell.length_a   1.000
_cell.length_b   1.000
_cell.length_c   1.000
_cell.angle_alpha   90.00
_cell.angle_beta   90.00
_cell.angle_gamma   90.00
#
_symmetry.space_group_name_H-M   'P 1'
#
loop_
_entity.id
_entity.type
_entity.pdbx_description
1 polymer ?
#
loop_
_entity_poly.entity_id
_entity_poly.type
_entity_poly.pdbx_seq_one_letter_code
_entity_poly.pdbx_strand_id
1 'polypeptide(L)'
;LSKTIGAGLPLSAVMTTAEIEEEAHAKGFLFYTTHVSDPLPAAVGLAVLDVVEEEKLVERAQHLGARLFDGLSRLKQRYECVGDVRGRGLLLGVEIVKD
;
A
#
# COMPACT_ATOMS: atom_id res chain seq x y z
N LEU A 1 -7.82 3.94 2.20
CA LEU A 1 -6.98 3.48 1.07
C LEU A 1 -6.70 4.64 0.13
N SER A 2 -5.53 4.70 -0.51
CA SER A 2 -5.14 5.71 -1.52
C SER A 2 -3.83 5.24 -2.19
N LYS A 3 -2.90 6.13 -2.54
CA LYS A 3 -1.61 5.84 -3.19
C LYS A 3 -1.79 5.07 -4.50
N THR A 4 -1.45 3.79 -4.51
CA THR A 4 -1.37 2.96 -5.72
C THR A 4 -2.72 2.53 -6.25
N ILE A 5 -3.80 2.63 -5.46
CA ILE A 5 -5.15 2.24 -5.91
C ILE A 5 -5.64 3.07 -7.10
N GLY A 6 -5.12 4.29 -7.29
CA GLY A 6 -5.48 5.14 -8.43
C GLY A 6 -4.50 5.04 -9.61
N ALA A 7 -3.42 4.27 -9.49
CA ALA A 7 -2.37 4.14 -10.51
C ALA A 7 -1.94 5.47 -11.19
N GLY A 8 -1.83 6.55 -10.41
CA GLY A 8 -1.47 7.89 -10.89
C GLY A 8 -2.64 8.87 -11.02
N LEU A 9 -3.89 8.39 -10.98
CA LEU A 9 -5.07 9.23 -10.82
C LEU A 9 -5.38 9.47 -9.33
N PRO A 10 -5.86 10.67 -8.95
CA PRO A 10 -6.29 10.94 -7.58
C PRO A 10 -7.47 10.06 -7.19
N LEU A 11 -7.20 9.07 -6.33
CA LEU A 11 -8.21 8.19 -5.76
C LEU A 11 -7.90 7.92 -4.29
N SER A 12 -8.92 8.05 -3.46
CA SER A 12 -8.92 7.59 -2.09
C SER A 12 -10.27 6.96 -1.76
N ALA A 13 -10.25 6.03 -0.81
CA ALA A 13 -11.45 5.37 -0.32
C ALA A 13 -11.34 5.25 1.20
N VAL A 14 -12.46 5.44 1.89
CA VAL A 14 -12.61 5.08 3.29
C VAL A 14 -13.50 3.84 3.35
N MET A 15 -13.08 2.86 4.13
CA MET A 15 -13.86 1.63 4.35
C MET A 15 -14.13 1.53 5.84
N THR A 16 -15.37 1.22 6.20
CA THR A 16 -15.83 1.05 7.57
C THR A 16 -16.87 -0.07 7.63
N THR A 17 -17.25 -0.49 8.84
CA THR A 17 -18.36 -1.43 9.04
C THR A 17 -19.70 -0.73 8.84
N ALA A 18 -20.75 -1.51 8.52
CA ALA A 18 -22.11 -0.98 8.41
C ALA A 18 -22.57 -0.30 9.69
N GLU A 19 -22.28 -0.88 10.87
CA GLU A 19 -22.63 -0.30 12.17
C GLU A 19 -22.05 1.11 12.37
N ILE A 20 -20.79 1.34 11.99
CA ILE A 20 -20.15 2.66 12.10
C ILE A 20 -20.75 3.65 11.10
N GLU A 21 -21.06 3.19 9.88
CA GLU A 21 -21.69 4.03 8.85
C GLU A 21 -23.10 4.47 9.28
N GLU A 22 -23.91 3.53 9.77
CA GLU A 22 -25.26 3.79 10.29
C GLU A 22 -25.23 4.78 11.46
N GLU A 23 -24.30 4.60 12.41
CA GLU A 23 -24.17 5.52 13.55
C GLU A 23 -23.71 6.91 13.09
N ALA A 24 -22.77 7.00 12.16
CA ALA A 24 -22.31 8.27 11.61
C ALA A 24 -23.45 9.00 10.87
N HIS A 25 -24.24 8.25 10.09
CA HIS A 25 -25.41 8.77 9.39
C HIS A 25 -26.48 9.26 10.37
N ALA A 26 -26.80 8.47 11.40
CA ALA A 26 -27.78 8.84 12.43
C ALA A 26 -27.38 10.10 13.22
N LYS A 27 -26.07 10.35 13.38
CA LYS A 27 -25.52 11.58 13.98
C LYS A 27 -25.44 12.76 13.01
N GLY A 28 -25.88 12.59 11.77
CA GLY A 28 -25.86 13.62 10.74
C GLY A 28 -24.47 13.94 10.21
N PHE A 29 -23.52 13.01 10.30
CA PHE A 29 -22.19 13.21 9.71
C PHE A 29 -22.30 13.17 8.19
N LEU A 30 -21.94 14.28 7.54
CA LEU A 30 -21.97 14.43 6.09
C LEU A 30 -20.56 14.71 5.59
N PHE A 31 -20.08 13.85 4.69
CA PHE A 31 -18.84 14.06 3.96
C PHE A 31 -19.13 14.11 2.47
N TYR A 32 -18.98 15.30 1.88
CA TYR A 32 -19.16 15.52 0.45
C TYR A 32 -17.95 16.26 -0.11
N THR A 33 -17.51 15.83 -1.28
CA THR A 33 -16.56 16.57 -2.12
C THR A 33 -17.11 16.59 -3.53
N THR A 34 -16.72 17.57 -4.34
CA THR A 34 -17.21 17.69 -5.73
C THR A 34 -16.97 16.44 -6.57
N HIS A 35 -15.90 15.71 -6.27
CA HIS A 35 -15.49 14.49 -6.97
C HIS A 35 -15.78 13.21 -6.16
N VAL A 36 -16.65 13.30 -5.14
CA VAL A 36 -17.10 12.09 -4.43
C VAL A 36 -17.81 11.17 -5.42
N SER A 37 -17.46 9.89 -5.41
CA SER A 37 -18.04 8.88 -6.31
C SER A 37 -17.88 9.18 -7.81
N ASP A 38 -16.81 9.87 -8.21
CA ASP A 38 -16.48 10.07 -9.63
C ASP A 38 -16.25 8.70 -10.33
N PRO A 39 -17.00 8.37 -11.40
CA PRO A 39 -16.93 7.06 -12.04
C PRO A 39 -15.59 6.78 -12.71
N LEU A 40 -14.85 7.80 -13.15
CA LEU A 40 -13.57 7.59 -13.85
C LEU A 40 -12.48 7.07 -12.89
N PRO A 41 -12.18 7.74 -11.75
CA PRO A 41 -11.28 7.19 -10.74
C PRO A 41 -11.74 5.82 -10.22
N ALA A 42 -13.06 5.60 -10.07
CA ALA A 42 -13.58 4.31 -9.62
C ALA A 42 -13.26 3.16 -10.60
N ALA A 43 -13.47 3.38 -11.91
CA ALA A 43 -13.14 2.39 -12.94
C ALA A 43 -11.64 2.07 -12.99
N VAL A 44 -10.78 3.08 -12.79
CA VAL A 44 -9.33 2.89 -12.69
C VAL A 44 -8.97 2.07 -11.46
N GLY A 45 -9.60 2.35 -10.32
CA GLY A 45 -9.42 1.58 -9.09
C GLY A 45 -9.75 0.10 -9.26
N LEU A 46 -10.84 -0.21 -9.96
CA LEU A 46 -11.21 -1.60 -10.27
C LEU A 46 -10.17 -2.26 -11.17
N ALA A 47 -9.75 -1.61 -12.25
CA ALA A 47 -8.74 -2.15 -13.16
C ALA A 47 -7.39 -2.40 -12.44
N VAL A 48 -7.02 -1.58 -11.46
CA VAL A 48 -5.83 -1.80 -10.64
C VAL A 48 -5.97 -3.06 -9.78
N LEU A 49 -7.14 -3.29 -9.20
CA LEU A 49 -7.40 -4.50 -8.41
C LEU A 49 -7.37 -5.75 -9.29
N ASP A 50 -7.96 -5.70 -10.48
CA ASP A 50 -7.92 -6.80 -11.45
C ASP A 50 -6.47 -7.19 -11.77
N VAL A 51 -5.61 -6.21 -12.08
CA VAL A 51 -4.17 -6.45 -12.35
C VAL A 51 -3.46 -7.06 -11.13
N VAL A 52 -3.75 -6.56 -9.92
CA VAL A 52 -3.14 -7.09 -8.69
C VAL A 52 -3.46 -8.57 -8.49
N GLU A 53 -4.70 -8.97 -8.77
CA GLU A 53 -5.17 -10.35 -8.66
C GLU A 53 -4.68 -11.24 -9.80
N GLU A 54 -4.89 -10.83 -11.06
CA GLU A 54 -4.55 -11.61 -12.25
C GLU A 54 -3.05 -11.85 -12.38
N GLU A 55 -2.22 -10.84 -12.11
CA GLU A 55 -0.77 -10.96 -12.16
C GLU A 55 -0.15 -11.49 -10.86
N LYS A 56 -0.97 -11.83 -9.85
CA LYS A 56 -0.52 -12.36 -8.55
C LYS A 56 0.55 -11.48 -7.90
N LEU A 57 0.30 -10.18 -7.89
CA LEU A 57 1.32 -9.20 -7.49
C LEU A 57 1.66 -9.30 -6.00
N VAL A 58 0.74 -9.79 -5.16
CA VAL A 58 0.97 -10.00 -3.73
C VAL A 58 2.01 -11.12 -3.52
N GLU A 59 1.83 -12.26 -4.17
CA GLU A 59 2.74 -13.41 -4.12
C GLU A 59 4.09 -13.06 -4.74
N ARG A 60 4.06 -12.34 -5.87
CA ARG A 60 5.27 -11.84 -6.52
C ARG A 60 6.04 -10.89 -5.61
N ALA A 61 5.36 -10.00 -4.89
CA ALA A 61 5.99 -9.10 -3.91
C ALA A 61 6.59 -9.86 -2.72
N GLN A 62 5.97 -10.97 -2.29
CA GLN A 62 6.56 -11.84 -1.26
C GLN A 62 7.84 -12.50 -1.76
N HIS A 63 7.82 -13.11 -2.96
CA HIS A 63 8.97 -13.80 -3.52
C HIS A 63 10.15 -12.85 -3.82
N LEU A 64 9.87 -11.75 -4.53
CA LEU A 64 10.90 -10.75 -4.84
C LEU A 64 11.38 -10.01 -3.59
N GLY A 65 10.48 -9.79 -2.63
CA GLY A 65 10.79 -9.21 -1.33
C GLY A 65 11.80 -10.05 -0.56
N ALA A 66 11.60 -11.36 -0.47
CA ALA A 66 12.55 -12.28 0.18
C ALA A 66 13.92 -12.22 -0.49
N ARG A 67 13.96 -12.26 -1.84
CA ARG A 67 15.21 -12.13 -2.59
C ARG A 67 15.95 -10.82 -2.32
N LEU A 68 15.22 -9.70 -2.27
CA LEU A 68 15.80 -8.39 -1.99
C LEU A 68 16.30 -8.32 -0.54
N PHE A 69 15.50 -8.80 0.41
CA PHE A 69 15.87 -8.85 1.83
C PHE A 69 17.16 -9.65 2.03
N ASP A 70 17.26 -10.85 1.47
CA ASP A 70 18.48 -11.68 1.57
C ASP A 70 19.72 -10.96 0.99
N GLY A 71 19.53 -10.21 -0.11
CA GLY A 71 20.58 -9.38 -0.70
C GLY A 71 21.05 -8.29 0.25
N LEU A 72 20.12 -7.56 0.85
CA LEU A 72 20.41 -6.51 1.82
C LEU A 72 21.04 -7.07 3.10
N SER A 73 20.58 -8.23 3.58
CA SER A 73 21.18 -8.92 4.74
C SER A 73 22.62 -9.36 4.49
N ARG A 74 22.96 -9.79 3.26
CA ARG A 74 24.36 -10.06 2.89
C ARG A 74 25.21 -8.80 2.86
N LEU A 75 24.65 -7.66 2.44
CA LEU A 75 25.36 -6.38 2.52
C LEU A 75 25.60 -5.98 3.99
N LYS A 76 24.63 -6.19 4.87
CA LYS A 76 24.78 -6.01 6.33
C LYS A 76 25.94 -6.80 6.92
N GLN A 77 26.15 -8.05 6.46
CA GLN A 77 27.28 -8.86 6.91
C GLN A 77 28.64 -8.35 6.40
N ARG A 78 28.65 -7.56 5.31
CA ARG A 78 29.88 -7.10 4.65
C ARG A 78 30.30 -5.68 5.04
N TYR A 79 29.34 -4.82 5.36
CA TYR A 79 29.56 -3.39 5.59
C TYR A 79 29.06 -3.00 6.97
N GLU A 80 29.97 -2.53 7.83
CA GLU A 80 29.69 -2.13 9.21
C GLU A 80 28.68 -0.97 9.32
N CYS A 81 28.67 -0.08 8.32
CA CYS A 81 27.71 1.04 8.30
C CYS A 81 26.26 0.61 8.05
N VAL A 82 25.99 -0.65 7.71
CA VAL A 82 24.62 -1.16 7.54
C VAL A 82 24.15 -1.73 8.88
N GLY A 83 23.48 -0.90 9.68
CA GLY A 83 23.05 -1.27 11.03
C GLY A 83 21.89 -2.27 11.04
N ASP A 84 20.85 -2.03 10.22
CA ASP A 84 19.65 -2.86 10.21
C ASP A 84 19.00 -3.00 8.83
N VAL A 85 18.30 -4.12 8.62
CA VAL A 85 17.50 -4.41 7.43
C VAL A 85 16.16 -4.94 7.90
N ARG A 86 15.07 -4.26 7.53
CA ARG A 86 13.71 -4.56 8.02
C ARG A 86 12.67 -4.30 6.95
N GLY A 87 11.50 -4.92 7.08
CA GLY A 87 10.36 -4.68 6.21
C GLY A 87 9.62 -5.95 5.82
N ARG A 88 8.68 -5.83 4.89
CA ARG A 88 7.84 -6.95 4.42
C ARG A 88 7.53 -6.80 2.94
N GLY A 89 7.62 -7.91 2.20
CA GLY A 89 7.46 -7.90 0.74
C GLY A 89 8.46 -6.94 0.12
N LEU A 90 8.01 -6.07 -0.78
CA LEU A 90 8.86 -5.07 -1.43
C LEU A 90 8.96 -3.73 -0.68
N LEU A 91 8.34 -3.61 0.50
CA LEU A 91 8.51 -2.46 1.38
C LEU A 91 9.63 -2.78 2.38
N LEU A 92 10.88 -2.52 1.98
CA LEU A 92 12.08 -2.77 2.77
C LEU A 92 12.81 -1.47 3.08
N GLY A 93 13.42 -1.42 4.25
CA GLY A 93 14.27 -0.33 4.72
C GLY A 93 15.64 -0.84 5.13
N VAL A 94 16.66 -0.04 4.87
CA VAL A 94 18.04 -0.25 5.31
C VAL A 94 18.42 0.93 6.18
N GLU A 95 18.94 0.65 7.36
CA GLU A 95 19.45 1.66 8.28
C GLU A 95 20.95 1.81 8.08
N ILE A 96 21.36 3.04 7.78
CA ILE A 96 22.76 3.41 7.64
C ILE A 96 23.18 4.13 8.90
N VAL A 97 24.18 3.59 9.58
CA VAL A 97 24.71 4.12 10.84
C VAL A 97 26.14 4.60 10.65
N LYS A 98 26.54 5.45 11.57
CA LYS A 98 27.92 5.85 11.82
C LYS A 98 28.17 5.50 13.28
N ASP A 99 29.36 5.00 13.59
CA ASP A 99 29.79 4.63 14.95
C ASP A 99 29.21 5.52 16.07
#